data_AF-A0A350W510-F1
#
_entry.id   AF-A0A350W510-F1
#
_cell.length_a   1.000
_cell.length_b   1.000
_cell.length_c   1.000
_cell.angle_alpha   90.00
_cell.angle_beta   90.00
_cell.angle_gamma   90.00
#
_symmetry.space_group_name_H-M   'P 1'
#
loop_
_entity.id
_entity.type
_entity.pdbx_description
1 polymer ?
#
loop_
_entity_poly.entity_id
_entity_poly.type
_entity_poly.pdbx_seq_one_letter_code
_entity_poly.pdbx_strand_id
1 'polypeptide(L)' 'MQIFVNDGGKIFACGMCLKIRQSEGSEMCSLSTMKDLYEIVKWADKVIVTPPPKTGPLEIRV' A
#
# COMPACT_ATOMS: atom_id res chain seq x y z
N MET A 1 -5.56 10.03 8.49
CA MET A 1 -5.99 8.62 8.31
C MET A 1 -7.17 8.24 9.20
N GLN A 2 -7.29 8.74 10.43
CA GLN A 2 -8.40 8.37 11.33
C GLN A 2 -9.81 8.62 10.74
N ILE A 3 -10.05 9.79 10.12
CA ILE A 3 -11.34 10.11 9.50
C ILE A 3 -11.74 9.06 8.44
N PHE A 4 -10.80 8.67 7.57
CA PHE A 4 -11.04 7.67 6.54
C PHE A 4 -11.46 6.31 7.11
N VAL A 5 -10.82 5.87 8.20
CA VAL A 5 -11.17 4.61 8.87
C VAL A 5 -12.51 4.70 9.59
N ASN A 6 -12.78 5.84 10.25
CA ASN A 6 -14.06 6.08 10.92
C ASN A 6 -15.25 6.07 9.95
N ASP A 7 -15.02 6.50 8.70
CA ASP A 7 -16.02 6.48 7.62
C ASP A 7 -16.09 5.12 6.90
N GLY A 8 -15.48 4.06 7.45
CA GLY A 8 -15.54 2.69 6.92
C GLY A 8 -14.45 2.33 5.90
N GLY A 9 -13.51 3.24 5.64
CA GLY A 9 -12.34 2.99 4.81
C GLY A 9 -11.40 1.96 5.43
N LYS A 10 -10.80 1.11 4.61
CA LYS A 10 -9.84 0.08 5.04
C LYS A 10 -8.44 0.44 4.56
N ILE A 11 -7.45 0.35 5.44
CA ILE A 11 -6.05 0.60 5.13
C ILE A 11 -5.26 -0.68 5.37
N PHE A 12 -4.44 -1.03 4.39
CA PHE A 12 -3.61 -2.23 4.42
C PHE A 12 -2.14 -1.85 4.29
N ALA A 13 -1.29 -2.49 5.09
CA ALA A 13 0.15 -2.35 5.02
C ALA A 13 0.78 -3.61 4.44
N CYS A 14 1.58 -3.46 3.37
CA CYS A 14 2.31 -4.60 2.79
C CYS A 14 3.28 -5.19 3.81
N GLY A 15 3.05 -6.44 4.21
CA GLY A 15 3.86 -7.08 5.26
C GLY A 15 5.33 -7.24 4.87
N MET A 16 5.63 -7.54 3.60
CA MET A 16 7.02 -7.65 3.13
C MET A 16 7.75 -6.30 3.18
N CYS A 17 7.06 -5.20 2.84
CA CYS A 17 7.64 -3.86 2.92
C CYS A 17 7.97 -3.47 4.36
N LEU A 18 7.08 -3.76 5.31
CA LEU A 18 7.32 -3.51 6.73
C LEU A 18 8.47 -4.35 7.26
N LYS A 19 8.54 -5.64 6.89
CA LYS A 19 9.64 -6.53 7.28
C LYS A 19 11.00 -6.02 6.79
N ILE A 20 11.12 -5.58 5.53
CA ILE A 20 12.38 -5.01 4.99
C ILE A 20 12.76 -3.72 5.72
N ARG A 21 11.78 -2.96 6.19
CA ARG A 21 11.97 -1.71 6.95
C ARG A 21 12.08 -1.92 8.46
N GLN A 22 12.14 -3.17 8.93
CA GLN A 22 12.15 -3.52 10.35
C GLN A 22 11.03 -2.81 11.14
N SER A 23 9.85 -2.72 10.53
CA SER A 23 8.68 -2.04 11.07
C SER A 23 7.55 -3.05 11.29
N GLU A 24 6.60 -2.68 12.15
CA GLU A 24 5.43 -3.50 12.46
C GLU A 24 4.15 -2.89 11.88
N GLY A 25 3.09 -3.71 11.80
CA GLY A 25 1.75 -3.23 11.47
C GLY A 25 1.14 -2.42 12.60
N SER A 26 -0.03 -1.82 12.36
CA SER A 26 -0.79 -1.14 13.40
C SER A 26 -2.27 -1.51 13.31
N GLU A 27 -3.01 -1.27 14.39
CA GLU A 27 -4.48 -1.44 14.40
C GLU A 27 -5.16 -0.63 13.29
N MET A 28 -4.61 0.54 12.94
CA MET A 28 -5.13 1.37 11.84
C MET A 28 -4.81 0.80 10.46
N CYS A 29 -3.67 0.12 10.30
CA CYS A 29 -3.15 -0.39 9.03
C CYS A 29 -2.79 -1.86 9.18
N SER A 30 -3.78 -2.74 9.04
CA SER A 30 -3.58 -4.18 9.16
C SER A 30 -2.61 -4.71 8.11
N LEU A 31 -1.84 -5.74 8.46
CA LEU A 31 -0.92 -6.40 7.52
C LEU A 31 -1.69 -7.06 6.37
N SER A 32 -1.18 -6.92 5.16
CA SER A 32 -1.67 -7.60 3.97
C SER A 32 -0.58 -8.34 3.21
N THR A 33 -1.05 -9.25 2.37
CA THR A 33 -0.27 -10.06 1.44
C THR A 33 -0.53 -9.65 0.00
N MET A 34 0.27 -10.17 -0.93
CA MET A 34 0.01 -10.01 -2.35
C MET A 34 -1.33 -10.61 -2.80
N LYS A 35 -1.82 -11.65 -2.11
CA LYS A 35 -3.13 -12.24 -2.39
C LYS A 35 -4.26 -11.27 -2.03
N ASP A 36 -4.15 -10.60 -0.88
CA ASP A 36 -5.16 -9.62 -0.46
C ASP A 36 -5.21 -8.44 -1.43
N LEU A 37 -4.05 -7.94 -1.88
CA LEU A 37 -3.97 -6.92 -2.90
C LEU A 37 -4.65 -7.37 -4.21
N TYR A 38 -4.37 -8.59 -4.65
CA TYR A 38 -5.00 -9.15 -5.86
C TYR A 38 -6.52 -9.20 -5.73
N GLU A 39 -7.05 -9.70 -4.62
CA GLU A 39 -8.49 -9.74 -4.40
C GLU A 39 -9.10 -8.34 -4.39
N ILE A 40 -8.43 -7.33 -3.82
CA ILE A 40 -8.89 -5.92 -3.84
C ILE A 40 -8.92 -5.37 -5.28
N VAL A 41 -7.83 -5.56 -6.03
CA VAL A 41 -7.68 -5.00 -7.37
C VAL A 41 -8.64 -5.67 -8.36
N LYS A 42 -8.91 -6.97 -8.19
CA LYS A 42 -9.75 -7.77 -9.09
C LYS A 42 -11.16 -7.20 -9.29
N TRP A 43 -11.75 -6.59 -8.27
CA TRP A 43 -13.10 -6.00 -8.36
C TRP A 43 -13.11 -4.48 -8.53
N ALA A 44 -11.96 -3.82 -8.44
CA ALA A 44 -11.87 -2.37 -8.47
C ALA A 44 -12.11 -1.82 -9.90
N ASP A 45 -13.02 -0.86 -10.05
CA ASP A 45 -13.25 -0.17 -11.33
C ASP A 45 -12.03 0.65 -11.78
N LYS A 46 -11.27 1.18 -10.82
CA LYS A 46 -10.08 2.00 -11.04
C LYS A 46 -9.05 1.77 -9.94
N VAL A 47 -7.78 1.71 -10.33
CA VAL A 47 -6.65 1.68 -9.41
C VAL A 47 -5.85 2.96 -9.57
N ILE A 48 -5.74 3.73 -8.49
CA ILE A 48 -4.93 4.95 -8.45
C ILE A 48 -3.62 4.59 -7.74
N VAL A 49 -2.50 4.75 -8.45
CA VAL A 49 -1.16 4.60 -7.88
C VAL A 49 -0.52 5.97 -7.78
N THR A 50 0.08 6.28 -6.63
CA THR A 50 0.84 7.52 -6.49
C THR A 50 2.12 7.41 -7.32
N PRO A 51 2.43 8.40 -8.16
CA PRO A 51 3.70 8.40 -8.87
C PRO A 51 4.86 8.46 -7.87
N PRO A 52 6.00 7.82 -8.16
CA PRO A 52 7.19 8.03 -7.36
C PRO A 52 7.55 9.51 -7.35
N PRO A 53 8.10 10.04 -6.25
CA PRO A 53 8.64 11.40 -6.27
C PRO A 53 9.69 11.48 -7.39
N LYS A 54 9.72 12.59 -8.12
CA LYS A 54 10.76 12.86 -9.13
C LYS A 54 12.08 13.10 -8.41
N THR A 55 12.74 12.05 -7.96
CA THR A 55 14.07 12.13 -7.36
C THR A 55 15.10 11.69 -8.39
N GLY A 56 15.82 12.65 -8.96
CA GLY A 56 16.98 12.43 -9.82
C GLY A 56 16.66 12.09 -11.29
N PRO A 57 17.68 12.13 -12.18
CA PRO A 57 17.53 11.71 -13.56
C PRO A 57 17.15 10.22 -13.62
N LEU A 58 16.27 9.88 -14.57
CA LEU A 58 15.82 8.51 -14.84
C LEU A 58 17.01 7.64 -15.26
N GLU A 59 17.76 7.10 -14.30
CA GLU A 59 18.61 5.94 -14.57
C GLU A 59 17.72 4.71 -14.65
N ILE A 60 17.28 4.44 -15.88
CA ILE A 60 16.81 3.12 -16.29
C ILE A 60 18.02 2.19 -16.15
N ARG A 61 18.18 1.54 -14.99
CA ARG A 61 19.02 0.35 -14.91
C ARG A 61 18.21 -0.77 -15.55
N VAL A 62 18.64 -1.14 -16.76
CA VAL A 62 18.23 -2.34 -17.49
C VAL A 62 18.45 -3.57 -16.60
#